data_AF-G0W5P5-F1
#
_entry.id   AF-G0W5P5-F1
#
_cell.length_a   1.000
_cell.length_b   1.000
_cell.length_c   1.000
_cell.angle_alpha   90.00
_cell.angle_beta   90.00
_cell.angle_gamma   90.00
#
_symmetry.space_group_name_H-M   'P 1'
#
loop_
_entity.id
_entity.type
_entity.pdbx_description
1 polymer ?
#
loop_
_entity_poly.entity_id
_entity_poly.type
_entity_poly.pdbx_seq_one_letter_code
_entity_poly.pdbx_strand_id
1 'polypeptide(L)'
;MMSQRSKQIRNLFLYILIALSLIAAVEYFKYSTRIHYEWFHCTAIKEPIPYDYYNQEVIDILDAEPSSSVVKYYARGGPSCDKRGEFKTIIKRITRDFEPNLEHYSFCIFENFELPQRHYPIDENKGAPGYVAYVGYDSDSKLVERLCNDSTIYHM
;
A
#
# COMPACT_ATOMS: atom_id res chain seq x y z
N MET A 1 -21.53 51.66 -25.99
CA MET A 1 -21.80 50.26 -25.59
C MET A 1 -20.57 49.32 -25.67
N MET A 2 -19.61 49.48 -26.59
CA MET A 2 -18.42 48.60 -26.68
C MET A 2 -17.49 48.59 -25.43
N SER A 3 -17.38 49.72 -24.71
CA SER A 3 -16.50 49.87 -23.52
C SER A 3 -16.91 49.00 -22.32
N GLN A 4 -18.21 48.76 -22.10
CA GLN A 4 -18.68 47.89 -21.01
C GLN A 4 -18.41 46.41 -21.30
N ARG A 5 -18.57 46.00 -22.57
CA ARG A 5 -18.39 44.60 -22.97
C ARG A 5 -16.92 44.16 -22.85
N SER A 6 -15.95 45.03 -23.19
CA SER A 6 -14.54 44.70 -23.01
C SER A 6 -14.13 44.61 -21.54
N LYS A 7 -14.70 45.46 -20.66
CA LYS A 7 -14.50 45.38 -19.21
C LYS A 7 -15.07 44.07 -18.62
N GLN A 8 -16.25 43.65 -19.07
CA GLN A 8 -16.87 42.39 -18.66
C GLN A 8 -16.02 41.18 -19.08
N ILE A 9 -15.55 41.15 -20.33
CA ILE A 9 -14.68 40.07 -20.83
C ILE A 9 -13.35 40.03 -20.06
N ARG A 10 -12.74 41.19 -19.79
CA ARG A 10 -11.50 41.27 -19.00
C ARG A 10 -11.70 40.76 -17.58
N ASN A 11 -12.80 41.15 -16.93
CA ASN A 11 -13.13 40.69 -15.58
C ASN A 11 -13.41 39.19 -15.56
N LEU A 12 -14.12 38.66 -16.56
CA LEU A 12 -14.37 37.22 -16.69
C LEU A 12 -13.06 36.44 -16.83
N PHE A 13 -12.15 36.90 -17.68
CA PHE A 13 -10.84 36.28 -17.87
C PHE A 13 -10.02 36.30 -16.56
N LEU A 14 -10.08 37.42 -15.83
CA LEU A 14 -9.42 37.57 -14.54
C LEU A 14 -9.99 36.59 -13.50
N TYR A 15 -11.31 36.43 -13.43
CA TYR A 15 -11.93 35.44 -12.55
C TYR A 15 -11.58 34.00 -12.92
N ILE A 16 -11.53 33.67 -14.22
CA ILE A 16 -11.11 32.35 -14.69
C ILE A 16 -9.66 32.06 -14.26
N LEU A 17 -8.74 33.00 -14.47
CA LEU A 17 -7.34 32.84 -14.06
C LEU A 17 -7.20 32.66 -12.54
N ILE A 18 -7.94 33.44 -11.75
CA ILE A 18 -7.94 33.29 -10.29
C ILE A 18 -8.46 31.90 -9.91
N ALA A 19 -9.59 31.46 -10.47
CA ALA A 19 -10.15 30.14 -10.17
C ALA A 19 -9.18 29.01 -10.53
N LEU A 20 -8.56 29.06 -11.71
CA LEU A 20 -7.56 28.08 -12.14
C LEU A 20 -6.32 28.09 -11.24
N SER A 21 -5.85 29.27 -10.81
CA SER A 21 -4.70 29.38 -9.90
C SER A 21 -4.98 28.77 -8.53
N LEU A 22 -6.20 28.96 -8.01
CA LEU A 22 -6.63 28.36 -6.74
C LEU A 22 -6.72 26.83 -6.83
N ILE A 23 -7.30 26.32 -7.92
CA ILE A 23 -7.35 24.87 -8.17
C ILE A 23 -5.93 24.29 -8.26
N ALA A 24 -5.05 24.94 -9.02
CA ALA A 24 -3.66 24.52 -9.16
C ALA A 24 -2.91 24.55 -7.82
N ALA A 25 -3.12 25.56 -6.99
CA ALA A 25 -2.50 25.66 -5.67
C ALA A 25 -2.96 24.53 -4.73
N VAL A 26 -4.25 24.18 -4.75
CA VAL A 26 -4.80 23.08 -3.95
C VAL A 26 -4.24 21.73 -4.41
N GLU A 27 -4.20 21.48 -5.72
CA GLU A 27 -3.64 20.25 -6.27
C GLU A 27 -2.13 20.13 -6.00
N TYR A 28 -1.39 21.23 -6.15
CA TYR A 28 0.04 21.27 -5.80
C TYR A 28 0.26 20.96 -4.31
N PHE A 29 -0.55 21.55 -3.42
CA PHE A 29 -0.46 21.27 -1.99
C PHE A 29 -0.75 19.79 -1.66
N LYS A 30 -1.78 19.20 -2.26
CA LYS A 30 -2.08 17.76 -2.11
C LYS A 30 -0.92 16.89 -2.59
N TYR A 31 -0.38 17.21 -3.75
CA TYR A 31 0.73 16.45 -4.34
C TYR A 31 2.00 16.54 -3.48
N SER A 32 2.38 17.75 -3.06
CA SER A 32 3.54 17.98 -2.19
C SER A 32 3.41 17.27 -0.85
N THR A 33 2.25 17.38 -0.19
CA THR A 33 2.02 16.71 1.09
C THR A 33 2.04 15.20 0.97
N ARG A 34 1.50 14.63 -0.11
CA ARG A 34 1.60 13.19 -0.39
C ARG A 34 3.05 12.73 -0.55
N ILE A 35 3.86 13.45 -1.33
CA ILE A 35 5.28 13.13 -1.52
C ILE A 35 6.01 13.15 -0.18
N HIS A 36 5.85 14.22 0.60
CA HIS A 36 6.49 14.32 1.90
C HIS A 36 6.03 13.21 2.84
N TYR A 37 4.75 12.86 2.84
CA TYR A 37 4.24 11.77 3.64
C TYR A 37 4.89 10.43 3.26
N GLU A 38 4.91 10.08 1.97
CA GLU A 38 5.54 8.86 1.46
C GLU A 38 7.07 8.84 1.66
N TRP A 39 7.70 10.02 1.71
CA TRP A 39 9.13 10.17 1.97
C TRP A 39 9.50 9.84 3.42
N PHE A 40 8.64 10.24 4.37
CA PHE A 40 8.88 10.07 5.81
C PHE A 40 8.26 8.81 6.42
N HIS A 41 7.42 8.08 5.69
CA HIS A 41 6.70 6.92 6.21
C HIS A 41 6.88 5.68 5.32
N CYS A 42 6.86 4.52 5.97
CA CYS A 42 6.62 3.26 5.28
C CYS A 42 5.15 3.15 4.88
N THR A 43 4.89 2.87 3.62
CA THR A 43 3.57 2.55 3.10
C THR A 43 3.44 1.04 3.00
N ALA A 44 2.46 0.48 3.72
CA ALA A 44 2.10 -0.93 3.55
C ALA A 44 1.30 -1.12 2.28
N ILE A 45 1.67 -2.15 1.52
CA ILE A 45 0.99 -2.61 0.33
C ILE A 45 0.33 -3.95 0.68
N LYS A 46 -0.93 -4.07 0.28
CA LYS A 46 -1.81 -5.21 0.53
C LYS A 46 -2.14 -5.85 -0.82
N GLU A 47 -1.65 -7.05 -1.06
CA GLU A 47 -1.94 -7.83 -2.26
C GLU A 47 -2.82 -9.02 -1.86
N PRO A 48 -4.09 -9.09 -2.30
CA PRO A 48 -4.88 -10.30 -2.11
C PRO A 48 -4.26 -11.45 -2.91
N ILE A 49 -4.28 -12.66 -2.36
CA ILE A 49 -3.80 -13.86 -3.07
C ILE A 49 -5.01 -14.56 -3.68
N PRO A 50 -5.19 -14.54 -5.02
CA PRO A 50 -6.23 -15.30 -5.68
C PRO A 50 -5.90 -16.79 -5.56
N TYR A 51 -6.87 -17.60 -5.15
CA TYR A 51 -6.63 -19.03 -4.92
C TYR A 51 -7.76 -19.88 -5.49
N ASP A 52 -7.41 -20.82 -6.36
CA ASP A 52 -8.34 -21.83 -6.83
C ASP A 52 -8.49 -22.91 -5.78
N TYR A 53 -9.65 -22.95 -5.13
CA TYR A 53 -9.96 -24.00 -4.18
C TYR A 53 -10.13 -25.38 -4.81
N TYR A 54 -10.53 -25.45 -6.08
CA TYR A 54 -10.79 -26.70 -6.80
C TYR A 54 -9.49 -27.31 -7.34
N ASN A 55 -8.66 -26.49 -7.98
CA ASN A 55 -7.37 -26.92 -8.53
C ASN A 55 -6.23 -26.84 -7.52
N GLN A 56 -6.48 -26.24 -6.35
CA GLN A 56 -5.52 -26.11 -5.27
C GLN A 56 -4.25 -25.36 -5.70
N GLU A 57 -4.40 -24.28 -6.47
CA GLU A 57 -3.30 -23.50 -7.06
C GLU A 57 -3.55 -21.99 -6.87
N VAL A 58 -2.45 -21.22 -6.78
CA VAL A 58 -2.51 -19.75 -6.80
C VAL A 58 -2.74 -19.32 -8.25
N ILE A 59 -3.82 -18.57 -8.49
CA ILE A 59 -4.15 -18.07 -9.83
C ILE A 59 -3.54 -16.68 -10.01
N ASP A 60 -3.12 -16.36 -11.23
CA ASP A 60 -2.71 -14.99 -11.58
C ASP A 60 -3.89 -14.00 -11.44
N ILE A 61 -3.56 -12.78 -11.01
CA ILE A 61 -4.49 -11.71 -10.59
C ILE A 61 -5.46 -11.28 -11.72
N LEU A 62 -5.19 -11.66 -12.97
CA LEU A 62 -5.95 -11.23 -14.14
C LEU A 62 -7.30 -11.95 -14.30
N ASP A 63 -7.49 -13.14 -13.72
CA ASP A 63 -8.64 -14.01 -14.03
C ASP A 63 -9.52 -14.41 -12.83
N ALA A 64 -9.31 -13.86 -11.62
CA ALA A 64 -9.98 -14.35 -10.41
C ALA A 64 -10.52 -13.27 -9.47
N GLU A 65 -11.76 -13.46 -8.99
CA GLU A 65 -12.23 -12.81 -7.76
C GLU A 65 -11.45 -13.35 -6.55
N PRO A 66 -11.10 -12.52 -5.56
CA PRO A 66 -10.40 -12.97 -4.37
C PRO A 66 -11.31 -13.88 -3.54
N SER A 67 -11.19 -15.18 -3.77
CA SER A 67 -11.90 -16.26 -3.08
C SER A 67 -11.33 -16.57 -1.69
N SER A 68 -10.11 -16.11 -1.39
CA SER A 68 -9.40 -16.40 -0.14
C SER A 68 -9.29 -15.17 0.76
N SER A 69 -9.24 -15.41 2.07
CA SER A 69 -8.90 -14.37 3.07
C SER A 69 -7.40 -14.08 3.13
N VAL A 70 -6.58 -14.85 2.41
CA VAL A 70 -5.12 -14.76 2.48
C VAL A 70 -4.62 -13.55 1.71
N VAL A 71 -3.77 -12.81 2.40
CA VAL A 71 -3.23 -11.54 1.94
C VAL A 71 -1.73 -11.56 2.12
N LYS A 72 -1.03 -11.07 1.10
CA LYS A 72 0.38 -10.73 1.16
C LYS A 72 0.56 -9.27 1.53
N TYR A 73 1.27 -9.03 2.62
CA TYR A 73 1.69 -7.71 3.06
C TYR A 73 3.19 -7.51 2.82
N TYR A 74 3.54 -6.31 2.41
CA TYR A 74 4.90 -5.80 2.51
C TYR A 74 4.83 -4.30 2.69
N ALA A 75 5.92 -3.68 3.13
CA ALA A 75 5.98 -2.24 3.29
C ALA A 75 7.17 -1.69 2.51
N ARG A 76 7.00 -0.51 1.92
CA ARG A 76 8.07 0.24 1.25
C ARG A 76 7.87 1.73 1.47
N GLY A 77 8.93 2.52 1.47
CA GLY A 77 8.85 3.96 1.70
C GLY A 77 10.11 4.68 1.26
N GLY A 78 10.19 5.97 1.59
CA GLY A 78 11.37 6.78 1.33
C GLY A 78 12.53 6.52 2.31
N PRO A 79 13.50 7.43 2.42
CA PRO A 79 14.74 7.25 3.18
C PRO A 79 14.61 7.08 4.70
N SER A 80 13.42 7.21 5.26
CA SER A 80 13.17 6.87 6.67
C SER A 80 12.63 5.45 6.87
N CYS A 81 12.24 4.78 5.79
CA CYS A 81 11.67 3.44 5.82
C CYS A 81 12.78 2.40 5.75
N ASP A 82 13.37 2.07 6.91
CA ASP A 82 14.31 0.94 7.03
C ASP A 82 13.58 -0.37 7.32
N LYS A 83 14.32 -1.49 7.36
CA LYS A 83 13.78 -2.82 7.68
C LYS A 83 12.93 -2.84 8.96
N ARG A 84 13.36 -2.09 9.99
CA ARG A 84 12.62 -1.98 11.26
C ARG A 84 11.28 -1.26 11.05
N GLY A 85 11.27 -0.16 10.30
CA GLY A 85 10.08 0.57 9.92
C GLY A 85 9.10 -0.28 9.12
N GLU A 86 9.61 -1.06 8.17
CA GLU A 86 8.81 -2.00 7.38
C GLU A 86 8.14 -3.05 8.26
N PHE A 87 8.92 -3.75 9.09
CA PHE A 87 8.42 -4.77 10.00
C PHE A 87 7.33 -4.21 10.93
N LYS A 88 7.59 -3.06 11.56
CA LYS A 88 6.62 -2.37 12.42
C LYS A 88 5.32 -2.06 11.66
N THR A 89 5.44 -1.65 10.40
CA THR A 89 4.28 -1.27 9.58
C THR A 89 3.46 -2.49 9.17
N ILE A 90 4.11 -3.58 8.79
CA ILE A 90 3.48 -4.86 8.45
C ILE A 90 2.71 -5.40 9.65
N ILE A 91 3.37 -5.54 10.82
CA ILE A 91 2.71 -6.03 12.04
C ILE A 91 1.51 -5.17 12.42
N LYS A 92 1.67 -3.84 12.42
CA LYS A 92 0.58 -2.91 12.73
C LYS A 92 -0.62 -3.10 11.79
N ARG A 93 -0.38 -3.44 10.53
CA ARG A 93 -1.44 -3.68 9.54
C ARG A 93 -2.12 -5.02 9.77
N ILE A 94 -1.37 -6.08 10.00
CA ILE A 94 -1.90 -7.40 10.35
C ILE A 94 -2.87 -7.28 11.54
N THR A 95 -2.43 -6.70 12.65
CA THR A 95 -3.24 -6.58 13.88
C THR A 95 -4.45 -5.65 13.77
N ARG A 96 -4.51 -4.81 12.71
CA ARG A 96 -5.58 -3.83 12.52
C ARG A 96 -6.57 -4.26 11.46
N ASP A 97 -6.08 -4.93 10.42
CA ASP A 97 -6.88 -5.37 9.29
C ASP A 97 -7.52 -6.76 9.56
N PHE A 98 -6.97 -7.57 10.49
CA PHE A 98 -7.55 -8.84 10.95
C PHE A 98 -8.02 -8.70 12.40
N GLU A 99 -9.30 -8.99 12.63
CA GLU A 99 -9.91 -8.87 13.96
C GLU A 99 -10.05 -10.26 14.61
N PRO A 100 -9.35 -10.54 15.72
CA PRO A 100 -9.36 -11.86 16.36
C PRO A 100 -10.72 -12.23 16.96
N ASN A 101 -11.63 -11.25 17.12
CA ASN A 101 -13.00 -11.51 17.57
C ASN A 101 -13.88 -12.13 16.49
N LEU A 102 -13.51 -12.00 15.21
CA LEU A 102 -14.26 -12.59 14.10
C LEU A 102 -13.84 -14.05 13.91
N GLU A 103 -12.54 -14.27 13.73
CA GLU A 103 -11.92 -15.57 13.54
C GLU A 103 -10.44 -15.48 13.93
N HIS A 104 -9.87 -16.58 14.43
CA HIS A 104 -8.43 -16.69 14.63
C HIS A 104 -7.71 -16.58 13.29
N TYR A 105 -6.52 -15.99 13.33
CA TYR A 105 -5.72 -15.81 12.14
C TYR A 105 -4.27 -16.21 12.38
N SER A 106 -3.66 -16.65 11.29
CA SER A 106 -2.32 -17.17 11.28
C SER A 106 -1.49 -16.38 10.27
N PHE A 107 -0.23 -16.09 10.61
CA PHE A 107 0.66 -15.34 9.72
C PHE A 107 2.11 -15.78 9.84
N CYS A 108 2.88 -15.54 8.78
CA CYS A 108 4.32 -15.67 8.76
C CYS A 108 4.98 -14.44 8.16
N ILE A 109 6.25 -14.24 8.47
CA ILE A 109 7.05 -13.10 8.01
C ILE A 109 8.41 -13.60 7.53
N PHE A 110 8.75 -13.20 6.31
CA PHE A 110 10.01 -13.48 5.65
C PHE A 110 10.88 -12.23 5.62
N GLU A 111 12.11 -12.33 6.13
CA GLU A 111 13.13 -11.32 5.94
C GLU A 111 13.88 -11.57 4.62
N ASN A 112 14.05 -10.52 3.82
CA ASN A 112 14.95 -10.55 2.69
C ASN A 112 16.39 -10.24 3.15
N PHE A 113 17.22 -11.26 3.30
CA PHE A 113 18.62 -11.12 3.73
C PHE A 113 19.54 -10.50 2.68
N GLU A 114 19.13 -10.39 1.42
CA GLU A 114 19.91 -9.74 0.37
C GLU A 114 19.99 -8.22 0.57
N LEU A 115 19.04 -7.66 1.34
CA LEU A 115 18.97 -6.25 1.62
C LEU A 115 19.64 -5.90 2.96
N PRO A 116 20.43 -4.82 3.03
CA PRO A 116 20.96 -4.34 4.29
C PRO A 116 19.82 -3.85 5.22
N GLN A 117 20.13 -3.78 6.52
CA GLN A 117 19.19 -3.29 7.54
C GLN A 117 18.64 -1.89 7.22
N ARG A 118 19.50 -1.03 6.66
CA ARG A 118 19.12 0.25 6.07
C ARG A 118 19.24 0.12 4.56
N HIS A 119 18.12 -0.06 3.88
CA HIS A 119 18.03 0.00 2.44
C HIS A 119 17.00 1.07 2.11
N TYR A 120 17.45 2.15 1.49
CA TYR A 120 16.60 3.27 1.14
C TYR A 120 16.53 3.34 -0.37
N PRO A 121 15.36 3.16 -0.98
CA PRO A 121 15.21 3.55 -2.36
C PRO A 121 15.24 5.09 -2.40
N ILE A 122 16.25 5.63 -3.08
CA ILE A 122 16.39 7.07 -3.26
C ILE A 122 15.50 7.55 -4.44
N ASP A 123 15.09 6.61 -5.31
CA ASP A 123 14.31 6.86 -6.51
C ASP A 123 12.84 6.39 -6.41
N GLU A 124 12.01 6.78 -7.39
CA GLU A 124 10.58 6.38 -7.48
C GLU A 124 10.38 4.86 -7.41
N ASN A 125 11.36 4.10 -7.89
CA ASN A 125 11.34 2.65 -7.83
C ASN A 125 11.85 2.17 -6.47
N LYS A 126 10.90 1.88 -5.57
CA LYS A 126 11.16 1.64 -4.14
C LYS A 126 11.94 0.35 -3.80
N GLY A 127 12.61 -0.25 -4.78
CA GLY A 127 13.41 -1.47 -4.63
C GLY A 127 12.59 -2.69 -4.20
N ALA A 128 13.29 -3.78 -3.87
CA ALA A 128 12.68 -4.95 -3.23
C ALA A 128 12.37 -4.64 -1.75
N PRO A 129 11.29 -5.22 -1.18
CA PRO A 129 10.96 -5.02 0.22
C PRO A 129 11.92 -5.83 1.12
N GLY A 130 12.24 -5.28 2.29
CA GLY A 130 13.02 -5.98 3.31
C GLY A 130 12.24 -7.07 4.04
N TYR A 131 10.92 -6.93 4.14
CA TYR A 131 10.03 -7.95 4.71
C TYR A 131 8.78 -8.19 3.85
N VAL A 132 8.39 -9.46 3.78
CA VAL A 132 7.11 -9.90 3.19
C VAL A 132 6.40 -10.77 4.22
N ALA A 133 5.10 -10.59 4.37
CA ALA A 133 4.27 -11.39 5.26
C ALA A 133 3.08 -11.96 4.52
N TYR A 134 2.65 -13.15 4.92
CA TYR A 134 1.39 -13.75 4.49
C TYR A 134 0.53 -13.96 5.72
N VAL A 135 -0.73 -13.57 5.64
CA VAL A 135 -1.70 -13.68 6.72
C VAL A 135 -3.05 -14.09 6.14
N GLY A 136 -3.76 -14.95 6.85
CA GLY A 136 -5.14 -15.33 6.55
C GLY A 136 -5.84 -15.80 7.81
N TYR A 137 -7.17 -15.85 7.74
CA TYR A 137 -7.95 -16.48 8.79
C TYR A 137 -7.77 -18.01 8.75
N ASP A 138 -8.11 -18.68 9.86
CA ASP A 138 -7.93 -20.13 9.99
C ASP A 138 -8.77 -20.95 8.98
N SER A 139 -9.83 -20.38 8.44
CA SER A 139 -10.59 -20.88 7.29
C SER A 139 -9.70 -21.17 6.07
N ASP A 140 -8.64 -20.38 5.86
CA ASP A 140 -7.63 -20.57 4.81
C ASP A 140 -6.27 -21.07 5.37
N SER A 141 -6.24 -21.64 6.57
CA SER A 141 -5.01 -22.09 7.28
C SER A 141 -4.07 -22.92 6.40
N LYS A 142 -4.60 -23.86 5.61
CA LYS A 142 -3.80 -24.70 4.69
C LYS A 142 -3.07 -23.88 3.62
N LEU A 143 -3.68 -22.80 3.14
CA LEU A 143 -3.07 -21.91 2.16
C LEU A 143 -1.96 -21.08 2.81
N VAL A 144 -2.19 -20.61 4.05
CA VAL A 144 -1.16 -19.94 4.85
C VAL A 144 0.02 -20.87 5.09
N GLU A 145 -0.19 -22.10 5.56
CA GLU A 145 0.87 -23.10 5.78
C GLU A 145 1.70 -23.33 4.51
N ARG A 146 1.04 -23.47 3.36
CA ARG A 146 1.71 -23.65 2.07
C ARG A 146 2.56 -22.44 1.68
N LEU A 147 2.02 -21.23 1.79
CA LEU A 147 2.74 -20.00 1.45
C LEU A 147 3.88 -19.70 2.44
N CYS A 148 3.72 -20.14 3.68
CA CYS A 148 4.72 -19.96 4.72
C CYS A 148 5.91 -20.94 4.62
N ASN A 149 5.83 -22.01 3.80
CA ASN A 149 6.94 -22.89 3.38
C ASN A 149 8.10 -23.02 4.41
N ASP A 150 7.85 -23.74 5.50
CA ASP A 150 8.76 -24.02 6.64
C ASP A 150 9.19 -22.81 7.51
N SER A 151 8.64 -21.61 7.29
CA SER A 151 8.82 -20.49 8.22
C SER A 151 8.00 -20.67 9.50
N THR A 152 8.39 -19.93 10.55
CA THR A 152 7.63 -19.90 11.79
C THR A 152 6.26 -19.26 11.55
N ILE A 153 5.21 -20.03 11.78
CA ILE A 153 3.83 -19.57 11.75
C ILE A 153 3.46 -19.08 13.15
N TYR A 154 2.91 -17.86 13.19
CA TYR A 154 2.36 -17.25 14.40
C TYR A 154 0.84 -17.33 14.34
N HIS A 155 0.23 -17.69 15.46
CA HIS A 155 -1.22 -17.76 15.62
C HIS A 155 -1.67 -16.68 16.62
N MET A 156 -2.76 -15.97 16.31
CA MET A 156 -3.32 -14.90 17.15
C MET A 156 -4.83 -15.00 17.35
#